data_AF-A0A418VBX1-F1
#
_entry.id   AF-A0A418VBX1-F1
#
_cell.length_a   1.000
_cell.length_b   1.000
_cell.length_c   1.000
_cell.angle_alpha   90.00
_cell.angle_beta   90.00
_cell.angle_gamma   90.00
#
_symmetry.space_group_name_H-M   'P 1'
#
loop_
_entity.id
_entity.type
_entity.pdbx_description
1 polymer ?
#
loop_
_entity_poly.entity_id
_entity_poly.type
_entity_poly.pdbx_seq_one_letter_code
_entity_poly.pdbx_strand_id
1 'polypeptide(L)'
;MALGYPDVAARWSADPLVQAAAYLRLGQPLQALAVLPETQEARAAVLEARASWQLQRSDAGPLAENARRLARQAGDAGAIVAGAALLGEMHLPEPRQALRTLAEGLKVAEIISEPADVYLLAVLAHAQARSGGLAKARQTAQKAYSRSPERSPARVVALLALRCPRDADEVAAAGKLGAVWFRPFISAEP
;
A
#
# COMPACT_ATOMS: atom_id res chain seq x y z
N MET A 1 17.63 11.75 6.89
CA MET A 1 16.69 10.71 7.38
C MET A 1 15.28 11.33 7.45
N ALA A 2 14.56 11.39 6.33
CA ALA A 2 13.30 12.16 6.17
C ALA A 2 12.04 11.28 6.03
N LEU A 3 12.18 9.96 6.20
CA LEU A 3 11.16 8.97 5.81
C LEU A 3 9.91 8.93 6.71
N GLY A 4 9.92 9.64 7.84
CA GLY A 4 8.80 9.72 8.80
C GLY A 4 7.95 11.00 8.71
N TYR A 5 8.30 11.95 7.84
CA TYR A 5 7.61 13.22 7.63
C TYR A 5 7.34 13.41 6.14
N PRO A 6 6.17 13.00 5.63
CA PRO A 6 5.91 13.00 4.20
C PRO A 6 5.90 14.41 3.61
N ASP A 7 5.55 15.43 4.37
CA ASP A 7 5.64 16.84 3.96
C ASP A 7 7.08 17.31 3.75
N VAL A 8 8.03 16.86 4.59
CA VAL A 8 9.45 17.16 4.42
C VAL A 8 10.00 16.46 3.19
N ALA A 9 9.70 15.16 3.03
CA ALA A 9 10.14 14.40 1.87
C ALA A 9 9.57 14.95 0.55
N ALA A 10 8.29 15.37 0.54
CA ALA A 10 7.66 15.96 -0.64
C ALA A 10 8.28 17.31 -1.05
N ARG A 11 8.80 18.10 -0.10
CA ARG A 11 9.37 19.42 -0.38
C ARG A 11 10.87 19.40 -0.69
N TRP A 12 11.61 18.47 -0.10
CA TRP A 12 13.07 18.56 -0.04
C TRP A 12 13.80 17.35 -0.66
N SER A 13 13.08 16.31 -1.10
CA SER A 13 13.71 15.19 -1.80
C SER A 13 14.15 15.62 -3.20
N ALA A 14 15.39 15.31 -3.57
CA ALA A 14 15.88 15.43 -4.94
C ALA A 14 15.50 14.20 -5.80
N ASP A 15 15.13 13.08 -5.18
CA ASP A 15 14.64 11.88 -5.87
C ASP A 15 13.13 12.03 -6.17
N PRO A 16 12.73 12.05 -7.46
CA PRO A 16 11.34 12.20 -7.86
C PRO A 16 10.43 11.05 -7.40
N LEU A 17 10.94 9.82 -7.29
CA LEU A 17 10.15 8.67 -6.82
C LEU A 17 9.83 8.79 -5.33
N VAL A 18 10.80 9.25 -4.54
CA VAL A 18 10.60 9.55 -3.11
C VAL A 18 9.60 10.70 -2.96
N GLN A 19 9.71 11.73 -3.81
CA GLN A 19 8.80 12.86 -3.80
C GLN A 19 7.36 12.45 -4.15
N ALA A 20 7.18 11.67 -5.22
CA ALA A 20 5.89 11.12 -5.61
C ALA A 20 5.28 10.24 -4.51
N ALA A 21 6.06 9.32 -3.93
CA ALA A 21 5.59 8.48 -2.82
C ALA A 21 5.16 9.32 -1.60
N ALA A 22 5.87 10.41 -1.32
CA ALA A 22 5.51 11.34 -0.25
C ALA A 22 4.20 12.09 -0.55
N TYR A 23 4.01 12.61 -1.76
CA TYR A 23 2.74 13.20 -2.19
C TYR A 23 1.57 12.22 -2.11
N LEU A 24 1.78 10.97 -2.54
CA LEU A 24 0.75 9.93 -2.43
C LEU A 24 0.38 9.66 -0.97
N ARG A 25 1.34 9.63 -0.04
CA ARG A 25 1.07 9.50 1.41
C ARG A 25 0.21 10.64 1.94
N LEU A 26 0.44 11.86 1.46
CA LEU A 26 -0.34 13.06 1.80
C LEU A 26 -1.74 13.09 1.15
N GLY A 27 -2.06 12.13 0.28
CA GLY A 27 -3.31 12.15 -0.50
C GLY A 27 -3.31 13.21 -1.61
N GLN A 28 -2.14 13.49 -2.18
CA GLN A 28 -1.92 14.49 -3.23
C GLN A 28 -1.52 13.81 -4.56
N PRO A 29 -2.42 13.02 -5.18
CA PRO A 29 -2.05 12.19 -6.33
C PRO A 29 -1.73 12.99 -7.59
N LEU A 30 -2.31 14.18 -7.79
CA LEU A 30 -1.97 15.04 -8.94
C LEU A 30 -0.54 15.57 -8.84
N GLN A 31 -0.12 15.97 -7.64
CA GLN A 31 1.25 16.40 -7.37
C GLN A 31 2.22 15.24 -7.54
N ALA A 32 1.84 14.04 -7.12
CA ALA A 32 2.64 12.84 -7.36
C ALA A 32 2.85 12.58 -8.86
N LEU A 33 1.78 12.63 -9.66
CA LEU A 33 1.87 12.45 -11.12
C LEU A 33 2.75 13.52 -11.78
N ALA A 34 2.68 14.77 -11.32
CA ALA A 34 3.45 15.87 -11.89
C ALA A 34 4.97 15.76 -11.67
N VAL A 35 5.42 15.02 -10.65
CA VAL A 35 6.85 14.82 -10.37
C VAL A 35 7.38 13.47 -10.82
N LEU A 36 6.52 12.55 -11.26
CA LEU A 36 6.99 11.27 -11.77
C LEU A 36 7.78 11.47 -13.08
N PRO A 37 8.87 10.71 -13.28
CA PRO A 37 9.60 10.76 -14.54
C PRO A 37 8.71 10.25 -15.68
N GLU A 38 8.90 10.79 -16.89
CA GLU A 38 8.18 10.35 -18.09
C GLU A 38 8.50 8.89 -18.47
N THR A 39 9.66 8.39 -18.05
CA THR A 39 10.06 6.99 -18.28
C THR A 39 9.27 6.05 -17.37
N GLN A 40 8.50 5.14 -17.98
CA GLN A 40 7.75 4.11 -17.26
C GLN A 40 8.63 2.95 -16.79
N GLU A 41 9.50 3.23 -15.83
CA GLU A 41 10.17 2.18 -15.05
C GLU A 41 9.21 1.57 -14.02
N ALA A 42 9.52 0.34 -13.56
CA ALA A 42 8.63 -0.44 -12.69
C ALA A 42 8.13 0.34 -11.46
N ARG A 43 9.02 1.03 -10.75
CA ARG A 43 8.67 1.81 -9.54
C ARG A 43 7.79 3.01 -9.87
N ALA A 44 8.11 3.74 -10.95
CA ALA A 44 7.31 4.87 -11.41
C ALA A 44 5.90 4.41 -11.81
N ALA A 45 5.80 3.29 -12.54
CA ALA A 45 4.52 2.71 -12.94
C ALA A 45 3.64 2.30 -11.74
N VAL A 46 4.23 1.76 -10.66
CA VAL A 46 3.48 1.44 -9.44
C VAL A 46 2.95 2.70 -8.76
N LEU A 47 3.74 3.77 -8.71
CA LEU A 47 3.33 5.05 -8.14
C LEU A 47 2.25 5.72 -8.99
N GLU A 48 2.35 5.65 -10.32
CA GLU A 48 1.33 6.11 -11.26
C GLU A 48 0.01 5.35 -11.06
N ALA A 49 0.06 4.02 -10.99
CA ALA A 49 -1.11 3.20 -10.73
C ALA A 49 -1.75 3.52 -9.37
N ARG A 50 -0.94 3.75 -8.33
CA ARG A 50 -1.41 4.19 -7.01
C ARG A 50 -2.07 5.57 -7.08
N ALA A 51 -1.50 6.53 -7.82
CA ALA A 51 -2.08 7.85 -8.02
C ALA A 51 -3.43 7.76 -8.73
N SER A 52 -3.50 6.96 -9.80
CA SER A 52 -4.72 6.71 -10.55
C SER A 52 -5.81 6.09 -9.67
N TRP A 53 -5.45 5.13 -8.82
CA TRP A 53 -6.36 4.55 -7.83
C TRP A 53 -6.89 5.57 -6.82
N GLN A 54 -6.01 6.41 -6.26
CA GLN A 54 -6.41 7.47 -5.33
C GLN A 54 -7.35 8.50 -5.98
N LEU A 55 -7.17 8.75 -7.28
CA LEU A 55 -8.04 9.61 -8.10
C LEU A 55 -9.33 8.91 -8.54
N GLN A 56 -9.52 7.63 -8.21
CA GLN A 56 -10.66 6.81 -8.66
C GLN A 56 -10.83 6.80 -10.18
N ARG A 57 -9.72 6.85 -10.94
CA ARG A 57 -9.78 6.75 -12.39
C ARG A 57 -10.09 5.31 -12.80
N SER A 58 -10.83 5.16 -13.90
CA SER A 58 -11.21 3.85 -14.45
C SER A 58 -10.02 3.03 -14.95
N ASP A 59 -8.90 3.67 -15.24
CA ASP A 59 -7.66 3.03 -15.72
C ASP A 59 -6.75 2.52 -14.60
N ALA A 60 -7.09 2.72 -13.32
CA ALA A 60 -6.26 2.34 -12.19
C ALA A 60 -5.91 0.84 -12.15
N GLY A 61 -6.90 -0.03 -12.42
CA GLY A 61 -6.71 -1.48 -12.48
C GLY A 61 -5.75 -1.91 -13.60
N PRO A 62 -6.03 -1.54 -14.87
CA PRO A 62 -5.11 -1.76 -15.98
C PRO A 62 -3.69 -1.24 -15.73
N LEU A 63 -3.53 -0.04 -15.14
CA LEU A 63 -2.23 0.52 -14.78
C LEU A 63 -1.51 -0.31 -13.72
N ALA A 64 -2.21 -0.77 -12.68
CA ALA A 64 -1.63 -1.61 -11.63
C ALA A 64 -1.16 -2.97 -12.16
N GLU A 65 -1.91 -3.57 -13.08
CA GLU A 65 -1.51 -4.82 -13.75
C GLU A 65 -0.29 -4.61 -14.65
N ASN A 66 -0.26 -3.51 -15.41
CA ASN A 66 0.90 -3.14 -16.22
C ASN A 66 2.15 -2.91 -15.37
N ALA A 67 2.03 -2.16 -14.27
CA ALA A 67 3.11 -1.91 -13.33
C ALA A 67 3.66 -3.21 -12.74
N ARG A 68 2.79 -4.15 -12.35
CA ARG A 68 3.20 -5.48 -11.89
C ARG A 68 3.96 -6.27 -12.95
N ARG A 69 3.49 -6.24 -14.21
CA ARG A 69 4.19 -6.87 -15.34
C ARG A 69 5.58 -6.29 -15.54
N LEU A 70 5.72 -4.96 -15.53
CA LEU A 70 7.01 -4.28 -15.65
C LEU A 70 7.94 -4.63 -14.47
N ALA A 71 7.42 -4.67 -13.25
CA ALA A 71 8.19 -5.05 -12.06
C ALA A 71 8.76 -6.47 -12.15
N ARG A 72 7.97 -7.44 -12.65
CA ARG A 72 8.45 -8.80 -12.91
C ARG A 72 9.53 -8.85 -13.98
N GLN A 73 9.34 -8.11 -15.08
CA GLN A 73 10.32 -8.05 -16.17
C GLN A 73 11.66 -7.45 -15.71
N ALA A 74 11.60 -6.43 -14.84
CA ALA A 74 12.78 -5.79 -14.27
C ALA A 74 13.42 -6.58 -13.11
N GLY A 75 12.75 -7.60 -12.57
CA GLY A 75 13.19 -8.29 -11.35
C GLY A 75 13.17 -7.41 -10.09
N ASP A 76 12.39 -6.33 -10.08
CA ASP A 76 12.35 -5.38 -8.96
C ASP A 76 11.41 -5.90 -7.86
N ALA A 77 11.99 -6.60 -6.89
CA ALA A 77 11.26 -7.19 -5.76
C ALA A 77 10.38 -6.16 -5.02
N GLY A 78 10.89 -4.94 -4.81
CA GLY A 78 10.16 -3.88 -4.12
C GLY A 78 8.93 -3.44 -4.90
N ALA A 79 9.08 -3.24 -6.21
CA ALA A 79 7.96 -2.90 -7.09
C ALA A 79 6.95 -4.04 -7.23
N ILE A 80 7.38 -5.31 -7.24
CA ILE A 80 6.48 -6.47 -7.26
C ILE A 80 5.64 -6.51 -5.99
N VAL A 81 6.26 -6.37 -4.82
CA VAL A 81 5.56 -6.36 -3.53
C VAL A 81 4.57 -5.20 -3.45
N ALA A 82 4.98 -3.99 -3.85
CA ALA A 82 4.13 -2.81 -3.84
C ALA A 82 2.93 -2.94 -4.82
N GLY A 83 3.17 -3.47 -6.02
CA GLY A 83 2.12 -3.75 -7.02
C GLY A 83 1.14 -4.82 -6.53
N ALA A 84 1.63 -5.91 -5.92
CA ALA A 84 0.80 -6.95 -5.33
C ALA A 84 -0.07 -6.41 -4.18
N ALA A 85 0.47 -5.52 -3.34
CA ALA A 85 -0.31 -4.88 -2.29
C ALA A 85 -1.41 -3.95 -2.85
N LEU A 86 -1.12 -3.16 -3.88
CA LEU A 86 -2.09 -2.29 -4.55
C LEU A 86 -3.23 -3.10 -5.20
N LEU A 87 -2.90 -4.12 -5.99
CA LEU A 87 -3.90 -4.98 -6.62
C LEU A 87 -4.68 -5.77 -5.56
N GLY A 88 -4.02 -6.24 -4.49
CA GLY A 88 -4.69 -6.92 -3.39
C GLY A 88 -5.71 -6.02 -2.67
N GLU A 89 -5.40 -4.73 -2.52
CA GLU A 89 -6.31 -3.71 -1.99
C GLU A 89 -7.52 -3.49 -2.92
N MET A 90 -7.28 -3.37 -4.23
CA MET A 90 -8.35 -3.22 -5.23
C MET A 90 -9.30 -4.43 -5.25
N HIS A 91 -8.77 -5.63 -5.08
CA HIS A 91 -9.54 -6.89 -5.07
C HIS A 91 -10.16 -7.24 -3.72
N LEU A 92 -10.12 -6.37 -2.71
CA LEU A 92 -10.73 -6.66 -1.41
C LEU A 92 -12.23 -7.02 -1.46
N PRO A 93 -13.06 -6.52 -2.40
CA PRO A 93 -14.42 -7.01 -2.59
C PRO A 93 -14.48 -8.49 -3.00
N GLU A 94 -13.47 -9.00 -3.72
CA GLU A 94 -13.31 -10.41 -4.07
C GLU A 94 -12.19 -11.07 -3.24
N PRO A 95 -12.42 -11.42 -1.96
CA PRO A 95 -11.34 -11.76 -1.03
C PRO A 95 -10.45 -12.92 -1.48
N ARG A 96 -10.99 -13.90 -2.21
CA ARG A 96 -10.18 -15.00 -2.78
C ARG A 96 -9.20 -14.51 -3.84
N GLN A 97 -9.60 -13.55 -4.66
CA GLN A 97 -8.74 -12.93 -5.66
C GLN A 97 -7.65 -12.08 -4.97
N ALA A 98 -8.03 -11.26 -3.98
CA ALA A 98 -7.06 -10.51 -3.17
C ALA A 98 -6.01 -11.42 -2.53
N LEU A 99 -6.42 -12.53 -1.91
CA LEU A 99 -5.49 -13.49 -1.30
C LEU A 99 -4.51 -14.09 -2.31
N ARG A 100 -4.97 -14.44 -3.52
CA ARG A 100 -4.11 -14.94 -4.59
C ARG A 100 -3.10 -13.89 -5.06
N THR A 101 -3.55 -12.66 -5.24
CA THR A 101 -2.68 -11.54 -5.61
C THR A 101 -1.62 -11.27 -4.54
N LEU A 102 -2.01 -11.23 -3.26
CA LEU A 102 -1.09 -10.92 -2.15
C LEU A 102 -0.07 -12.04 -1.90
N ALA A 103 -0.41 -13.29 -2.24
CA ALA A 103 0.51 -14.42 -2.13
C ALA A 103 1.79 -14.24 -2.96
N GLU A 104 1.72 -13.52 -4.08
CA GLU A 104 2.88 -13.18 -4.88
C GLU A 104 3.90 -12.33 -4.10
N GLY A 105 3.45 -11.26 -3.45
CA GLY A 105 4.32 -10.40 -2.64
C GLY A 105 4.94 -11.16 -1.47
N LEU A 106 4.18 -12.08 -0.85
CA LEU A 106 4.72 -12.96 0.19
C LEU A 106 5.79 -13.90 -0.35
N LYS A 107 5.58 -14.47 -1.54
CA LYS A 107 6.53 -15.39 -2.15
C LYS A 107 7.83 -14.70 -2.54
N VAL A 108 7.75 -13.47 -3.05
CA VAL A 108 8.94 -12.66 -3.34
C VAL A 108 9.76 -12.43 -2.08
N ALA A 109 9.11 -12.00 -0.99
CA ALA A 109 9.81 -11.79 0.29
C ALA A 109 10.51 -13.07 0.79
N GLU A 110 9.86 -14.23 0.65
CA GLU A 110 10.46 -15.53 0.97
C GLU A 110 11.69 -15.83 0.11
N ILE A 111 11.61 -15.62 -1.21
CA ILE A 111 12.71 -15.90 -2.15
C ILE A 111 13.95 -15.04 -1.83
N ILE A 112 13.74 -13.76 -1.51
CA ILE A 112 14.84 -12.84 -1.17
C ILE A 112 15.27 -12.96 0.31
N SER A 113 14.69 -13.90 1.07
CA SER A 113 14.95 -14.09 2.50
C SER A 113 14.73 -12.83 3.35
N GLU A 114 13.81 -11.97 2.92
CA GLU A 114 13.45 -10.76 3.66
C GLU A 114 12.13 -10.93 4.41
N PRO A 115 11.96 -10.25 5.56
CA PRO A 115 10.68 -10.18 6.22
C PRO A 115 9.59 -9.60 5.30
N ALA A 116 8.45 -10.28 5.21
CA ALA A 116 7.30 -9.78 4.42
C ALA A 116 6.95 -8.32 4.74
N ASP A 117 6.67 -7.54 3.71
CA ASP A 117 6.32 -6.12 3.81
C ASP A 117 5.12 -5.89 4.73
N VAL A 118 5.21 -4.86 5.55
CA VAL A 118 4.22 -4.59 6.60
C VAL A 118 2.91 -4.04 6.05
N TYR A 119 2.93 -3.30 4.94
CA TYR A 119 1.71 -2.84 4.27
C TYR A 119 1.01 -4.03 3.59
N LEU A 120 1.76 -4.89 2.90
CA LEU A 120 1.25 -6.13 2.32
C LEU A 120 0.56 -7.01 3.38
N LEU A 121 1.18 -7.18 4.56
CA LEU A 121 0.57 -7.91 5.67
C LEU A 121 -0.70 -7.25 6.20
N ALA A 122 -0.74 -5.92 6.27
CA ALA A 122 -1.93 -5.20 6.72
C ALA A 122 -3.11 -5.42 5.75
N VAL A 123 -2.88 -5.33 4.43
CA VAL A 123 -3.90 -5.63 3.40
C VAL A 123 -4.33 -7.10 3.46
N LEU A 124 -3.38 -8.02 3.68
CA LEU A 124 -3.66 -9.45 3.83
C LEU A 124 -4.60 -9.74 5.01
N ALA A 125 -4.46 -9.03 6.12
CA ALA A 125 -5.37 -9.20 7.25
C ALA A 125 -6.82 -8.87 6.87
N HIS A 126 -7.05 -7.81 6.11
CA HIS A 126 -8.39 -7.45 5.61
C HIS A 126 -8.94 -8.50 4.65
N ALA A 127 -8.15 -8.97 3.69
CA ALA A 127 -8.56 -10.04 2.78
C ALA A 127 -8.90 -11.35 3.52
N GLN A 128 -8.11 -11.72 4.54
CA GLN A 128 -8.39 -12.89 5.39
C GLN A 128 -9.68 -12.74 6.19
N ALA A 129 -9.92 -11.57 6.77
CA ALA A 129 -11.14 -11.29 7.53
C ALA A 129 -12.39 -11.42 6.64
N ARG A 130 -12.37 -10.81 5.45
CA ARG A 130 -13.46 -10.90 4.46
C ARG A 130 -13.66 -12.31 3.90
N SER A 131 -12.63 -13.16 3.93
CA SER A 131 -12.75 -14.58 3.57
C SER A 131 -13.27 -15.46 4.73
N GLY A 132 -13.63 -14.89 5.88
CA GLY A 132 -14.12 -15.62 7.07
C GLY A 132 -13.03 -16.05 8.07
N GLY A 133 -11.77 -15.74 7.82
CA GLY A 133 -10.62 -16.15 8.63
C GLY A 133 -10.26 -15.17 9.77
N LEU A 134 -11.22 -14.82 10.64
CA LEU A 134 -11.06 -13.73 11.63
C LEU A 134 -9.86 -13.91 12.58
N ALA A 135 -9.63 -15.12 13.11
CA ALA A 135 -8.51 -15.37 14.03
C ALA A 135 -7.15 -15.16 13.34
N LYS A 136 -7.00 -15.70 12.13
CA LYS A 136 -5.79 -15.54 11.31
C LYS A 136 -5.60 -14.09 10.88
N ALA A 137 -6.68 -13.40 10.51
CA ALA A 137 -6.66 -11.98 10.19
C ALA A 137 -6.13 -11.14 11.35
N ARG A 138 -6.62 -11.39 12.58
CA ARG A 138 -6.15 -10.67 13.78
C ARG A 138 -4.67 -10.90 14.06
N GLN A 139 -4.18 -12.14 13.94
CA GLN A 139 -2.76 -12.44 14.11
C GLN A 139 -1.89 -11.75 13.05
N THR A 140 -2.33 -11.78 11.78
CA THR A 140 -1.65 -11.10 10.67
C THR A 140 -1.63 -9.59 10.90
N ALA A 141 -2.74 -9.00 11.33
CA ALA A 141 -2.83 -7.57 11.65
C ALA A 141 -1.93 -7.18 12.81
N GLN A 142 -1.87 -8.00 13.88
CA GLN A 142 -0.97 -7.75 15.01
C GLN A 142 0.50 -7.78 14.59
N LYS A 143 0.88 -8.71 13.70
CA LYS A 143 2.23 -8.80 13.14
C LYS A 143 2.56 -7.60 12.24
N ALA A 144 1.60 -7.15 11.44
CA ALA A 144 1.76 -5.94 10.63
C ALA A 144 1.94 -4.70 11.53
N TYR A 145 1.09 -4.56 12.55
CA TYR A 145 1.14 -3.47 13.52
C TYR A 145 2.49 -3.41 14.25
N SER A 146 2.94 -4.53 14.85
CA SER A 146 4.17 -4.56 15.65
C SER A 146 5.43 -4.22 14.86
N ARG A 147 5.42 -4.46 13.55
CA ARG A 147 6.56 -4.20 12.64
C ARG A 147 6.44 -2.88 11.88
N SER A 148 5.25 -2.28 11.87
CA SER A 148 4.99 -1.06 11.09
C SER A 148 5.61 0.18 11.75
N PRO A 149 6.24 1.09 10.97
CA PRO A 149 6.69 2.38 11.49
C PRO A 149 5.51 3.19 12.06
N GLU A 150 5.76 3.94 13.12
CA GLU A 150 4.75 4.63 13.94
C GLU A 150 3.79 5.53 13.15
N ARG A 151 4.24 6.11 12.03
CA ARG A 151 3.49 7.09 11.24
C ARG A 151 3.18 6.61 9.83
N SER A 152 3.16 5.29 9.63
CA SER A 152 3.02 4.68 8.31
C SER A 152 1.57 4.32 7.97
N PRO A 153 1.20 4.32 6.67
CA PRO A 153 -0.08 3.77 6.22
C PRO A 153 -0.30 2.31 6.67
N ALA A 154 0.76 1.50 6.71
CA ALA A 154 0.69 0.11 7.17
C ALA A 154 0.16 -0.01 8.60
N ARG A 155 0.58 0.89 9.50
CA ARG A 155 0.13 0.91 10.89
C ARG A 155 -1.36 1.24 11.00
N VAL A 156 -1.82 2.25 10.26
CA VAL A 156 -3.24 2.62 10.19
C VAL A 156 -4.07 1.44 9.68
N VAL A 157 -3.69 0.85 8.55
CA VAL A 157 -4.44 -0.27 7.94
C VAL A 157 -4.47 -1.48 8.87
N ALA A 158 -3.38 -1.76 9.59
CA ALA A 158 -3.32 -2.83 10.58
C ALA A 158 -4.26 -2.56 11.78
N LEU A 159 -4.31 -1.33 12.29
CA LEU A 159 -5.23 -0.93 13.37
C LEU A 159 -6.70 -1.05 12.96
N LEU A 160 -7.01 -0.69 11.72
CA LEU A 160 -8.36 -0.90 11.17
C LEU A 160 -8.73 -2.39 11.10
N ALA A 161 -7.80 -3.26 10.72
CA ALA A 161 -8.02 -4.71 10.75
C ALA A 161 -8.18 -5.25 12.18
N LEU A 162 -7.54 -4.62 13.18
CA LEU A 162 -7.68 -4.93 14.61
C LEU A 162 -8.95 -4.35 15.24
N ARG A 163 -9.77 -3.62 14.48
CA ARG A 163 -10.97 -2.91 14.96
C ARG A 163 -10.66 -1.84 16.01
N CYS A 164 -9.54 -1.14 15.84
CA CYS A 164 -9.10 -0.01 16.66
C CYS A 164 -9.14 1.31 15.84
N PRO A 165 -10.33 1.81 15.44
CA PRO A 165 -10.43 2.96 14.54
C PRO A 165 -9.92 4.27 15.15
N ARG A 166 -10.10 4.48 16.47
CA ARG A 166 -9.60 5.69 17.15
C ARG A 166 -8.08 5.80 17.07
N ASP A 167 -7.38 4.72 17.42
CA ASP A 167 -5.93 4.64 17.31
C ASP A 167 -5.46 4.82 15.84
N ALA A 168 -6.23 4.29 14.89
CA ALA A 168 -5.95 4.44 13.47
C ALA A 168 -6.03 5.92 13.03
N ASP A 169 -7.03 6.65 13.51
CA ASP A 169 -7.20 8.09 13.26
C ASP A 169 -6.06 8.91 13.88
N GLU A 170 -5.65 8.60 15.11
CA GLU A 170 -4.51 9.25 15.79
C GLU A 170 -3.21 9.04 15.02
N VAL A 171 -2.93 7.81 14.58
CA VAL A 171 -1.75 7.49 13.78
C VAL A 171 -1.81 8.18 12.41
N ALA A 172 -2.98 8.20 11.76
CA ALA A 172 -3.17 8.88 10.48
C ALA A 172 -2.89 10.39 10.60
N ALA A 173 -3.43 11.03 11.65
CA ALA A 173 -3.20 12.44 11.94
C ALA A 173 -1.70 12.73 12.22
N ALA A 174 -1.06 11.93 13.08
CA ALA A 174 0.35 12.07 13.40
C ALA A 174 1.27 11.89 12.18
N GLY A 175 0.90 11.00 11.26
CA GLY A 175 1.60 10.78 10.00
C GLY A 175 1.22 11.74 8.87
N LYS A 176 0.27 12.66 9.09
CA LYS A 176 -0.30 13.54 8.05
C LYS A 176 -0.78 12.74 6.83
N LEU A 177 -1.37 11.58 7.06
CA LEU A 177 -1.78 10.66 5.99
C LEU A 177 -3.11 11.10 5.38
N GLY A 178 -3.16 11.13 4.04
CA GLY A 178 -4.39 11.43 3.33
C GLY A 178 -5.43 10.32 3.51
N ALA A 179 -6.69 10.71 3.77
CA ALA A 179 -7.79 9.78 4.05
C ALA A 179 -8.04 8.73 2.96
N VAL A 180 -7.62 9.04 1.73
CA VAL A 180 -7.71 8.14 0.57
C VAL A 180 -6.99 6.80 0.79
N TRP A 181 -5.94 6.74 1.64
CA TRP A 181 -5.22 5.50 1.94
C TRP A 181 -6.02 4.48 2.72
N PHE A 182 -6.88 4.95 3.62
CA PHE A 182 -7.56 4.07 4.57
C PHE A 182 -9.06 3.92 4.31
N ARG A 183 -9.64 4.77 3.44
CA ARG A 183 -11.04 4.67 3.01
C ARG A 183 -11.45 3.27 2.52
N PRO A 184 -10.65 2.51 1.73
CA PRO A 184 -11.03 1.16 1.28
C PRO A 184 -11.22 0.15 2.42
N PHE A 185 -10.67 0.44 3.60
CA PHE A 185 -10.61 -0.45 4.75
C PHE A 185 -11.61 -0.10 5.85
N ILE A 186 -12.22 1.09 5.80
CA ILE A 186 -13.20 1.57 6.79
C ILE A 186 -14.58 0.90 6.63
N SER A 187 -14.87 0.32 5.47
CA SER A 187 -16.19 -0.26 5.18
C SER A 187 -16.10 -1.67 4.60
N ALA A 188 -16.35 -2.64 5.49
CA ALA A 188 -16.97 -3.93 5.21
C ALA A 188 -17.47 -4.45 6.57
N GLU A 189 -18.61 -3.92 7.01
CA GLU A 189 -19.46 -4.73 7.86
C GLU A 189 -19.92 -5.95 7.03
N PRO A 190 -19.94 -7.16 7.61
CA PRO A 190 -20.47 -8.34 6.94
C PRO A 190 -21.94 -8.18 6.56
#